data_AF-A0A970BLR1-F1
#
_entry.id   AF-A0A970BLR1-F1
#
_cell.length_a   1.000
_cell.length_b   1.000
_cell.length_c   1.000
_cell.angle_alpha   90.00
_cell.angle_beta   90.00
_cell.angle_gamma   90.00
#
_symmetry.space_group_name_H-M   'P 1'
#
loop_
_entity.id
_entity.type
_entity.pdbx_description
1 polymer ?
#
loop_
_entity_poly.entity_id
_entity_poly.type
_entity_poly.pdbx_seq_one_letter_code
_entity_poly.pdbx_strand_id
1 'polypeptide(L)'
;MKKVLLFAVSALIIFGLSSCDKKAKNLDDLKKKYDKKEFKDCDEFLVASQEMMDVYFATIEKAADGDENAKTDFEGIEEFLGQFDEQHEKFAEECPEKFEEFEKKLESKMEELMPKIMKLYGLDGLFDGMDDDMDWDQDYDLEDSIDEVAEEITE
;
A
#
# COMPACT_ATOMS: atom_id res chain seq x y z
N MET A 1 50.53 30.96 -12.09
CA MET A 1 49.72 30.99 -10.85
C MET A 1 48.29 30.62 -11.21
N LYS A 2 47.94 29.34 -11.06
CA LYS A 2 46.63 28.78 -11.43
C LYS A 2 45.85 28.44 -10.15
N LYS A 3 44.56 28.78 -10.23
CA LYS A 3 43.41 28.53 -9.36
C LYS A 3 43.42 27.12 -8.77
N VAL A 4 42.78 26.92 -7.61
CA VAL A 4 41.44 26.28 -7.47
C VAL A 4 41.09 26.23 -5.98
N LEU A 5 39.99 26.89 -5.62
CA LEU A 5 39.24 26.69 -4.37
C LEU A 5 38.68 25.25 -4.39
N LEU A 6 39.05 24.42 -3.42
CA LEU A 6 38.36 23.16 -3.19
C LEU A 6 37.64 23.25 -1.85
N PHE A 7 36.31 23.35 -1.99
CA PHE A 7 35.33 23.13 -0.94
C PHE A 7 35.64 21.82 -0.23
N ALA A 8 35.81 21.89 1.09
CA ALA A 8 35.84 20.72 1.94
C ALA A 8 34.45 20.09 1.90
N VAL A 9 34.33 19.00 1.14
CA VAL A 9 33.13 18.18 1.04
C VAL A 9 32.77 17.70 2.43
N SER A 10 31.59 18.10 2.87
CA SER A 10 30.85 17.56 3.99
C SER A 10 30.56 16.07 3.76
N ALA A 11 31.55 15.23 4.03
CA ALA A 11 31.37 13.81 4.20
C ALA A 11 30.80 13.55 5.60
N LEU A 12 29.53 13.91 5.79
CA LEU A 12 28.71 13.37 6.88
C LEU A 12 28.42 11.90 6.54
N ILE A 13 29.36 11.05 6.90
CA ILE A 13 29.15 9.79 7.63
C ILE A 13 27.68 9.33 7.57
N ILE A 14 27.28 8.67 6.48
CA ILE A 14 26.15 7.71 6.52
C ILE A 14 26.77 6.40 7.02
N PHE A 15 27.13 6.39 8.31
CA PHE A 15 27.47 5.17 9.00
C PHE A 15 26.20 4.34 9.15
N GLY A 16 26.37 3.05 8.88
CA GLY A 16 25.30 2.08 8.79
C GLY A 16 24.33 2.09 9.96
N LEU A 17 23.06 2.06 9.59
CA LEU A 17 22.04 1.30 10.31
C LEU A 17 21.66 0.12 9.43
N SER A 18 22.61 -0.79 9.19
CA SER A 18 22.27 -2.20 8.95
C SER A 18 21.82 -2.78 10.29
N SER A 19 20.73 -2.24 10.85
CA SER A 19 19.99 -2.95 11.88
C SER A 19 19.49 -4.22 11.25
N CYS A 20 19.59 -5.31 12.00
CA CYS A 20 18.90 -6.55 11.72
C CYS A 20 17.40 -6.30 11.94
N ASP A 21 16.80 -5.45 11.09
CA ASP A 21 15.39 -5.10 11.17
C ASP A 21 14.60 -6.34 10.75
N LYS A 22 13.97 -6.96 11.73
CA LYS A 22 13.01 -8.03 11.46
C LYS A 22 11.94 -7.43 10.56
N LYS A 23 11.59 -8.16 9.50
CA LYS A 23 10.40 -7.85 8.70
C LYS A 23 9.20 -7.73 9.64
N ALA A 24 8.41 -6.69 9.45
CA ALA A 24 7.12 -6.52 10.07
C ALA A 24 6.22 -7.72 9.74
N LYS A 25 5.40 -8.13 10.72
CA LYS A 25 4.52 -9.29 10.57
C LYS A 25 3.04 -8.97 10.70
N ASN A 26 2.73 -7.76 11.18
CA ASN A 26 1.39 -7.28 11.49
C ASN A 26 1.40 -5.74 11.56
N LEU A 27 0.21 -5.17 11.77
CA LEU A 27 0.01 -3.72 11.88
C LEU A 27 0.84 -3.08 12.99
N ASP A 28 0.93 -3.71 14.16
CA ASP A 28 1.72 -3.21 15.29
C ASP A 28 3.21 -3.05 14.95
N ASP A 29 3.77 -4.02 14.22
CA ASP A 29 5.15 -3.96 13.76
C ASP A 29 5.34 -2.84 12.71
N LEU A 30 4.38 -2.68 11.79
CA LEU A 30 4.40 -1.59 10.81
C LEU A 30 4.36 -0.22 11.49
N LYS A 31 3.43 -0.01 12.43
CA LYS A 31 3.31 1.22 13.21
C LYS A 31 4.60 1.52 13.96
N LYS A 32 5.20 0.53 14.64
CA LYS A 32 6.49 0.73 15.33
C LYS A 32 7.62 1.14 14.38
N LYS A 33 7.61 0.66 13.14
CA LYS A 33 8.71 0.85 12.19
C LYS A 33 8.57 2.10 11.33
N TYR A 34 7.34 2.46 10.96
CA TYR A 34 7.11 3.49 9.94
C TYR A 34 6.08 4.56 10.33
N ASP A 35 5.42 4.52 11.49
CA ASP A 35 4.44 5.55 11.87
C ASP A 35 5.04 6.96 11.73
N LYS A 36 4.39 7.78 10.89
CA LYS A 36 4.77 9.16 10.54
C LYS A 36 6.18 9.30 9.98
N LYS A 37 6.71 8.23 9.37
CA LYS A 37 8.04 8.26 8.78
C LYS A 37 8.04 9.09 7.51
N GLU A 38 8.95 10.06 7.46
CA GLU A 38 9.34 10.74 6.23
C GLU A 38 10.50 9.98 5.58
N PHE A 39 10.27 9.52 4.36
CA PHE A 39 11.27 8.83 3.56
C PHE A 39 12.15 9.83 2.80
N LYS A 40 13.44 9.51 2.68
CA LYS A 40 14.41 10.45 2.09
C LYS A 40 14.40 10.43 0.58
N ASP A 41 14.12 9.27 0.00
CA ASP A 41 14.17 9.01 -1.42
C ASP A 41 13.25 7.85 -1.78
N CYS A 42 13.03 7.71 -3.09
CA CYS A 42 12.24 6.64 -3.69
C CYS A 42 12.69 5.23 -3.29
N ASP A 43 13.99 4.98 -3.14
CA ASP A 43 14.48 3.63 -2.83
C ASP A 43 14.12 3.24 -1.40
N GLU A 44 14.27 4.17 -0.46
CA GLU A 44 13.84 3.96 0.93
C GLU A 44 12.32 3.77 1.03
N PHE A 45 11.55 4.58 0.29
CA PHE A 45 10.09 4.49 0.24
C PHE A 45 9.64 3.14 -0.32
N LEU A 46 10.09 2.76 -1.52
CA LEU A 46 9.65 1.52 -2.19
C LEU A 46 10.02 0.25 -1.41
N VAL A 47 11.18 0.24 -0.74
CA VAL A 47 11.54 -0.89 0.14
C VAL A 47 10.57 -1.01 1.32
N ALA A 48 10.16 0.12 1.90
CA ALA A 48 9.18 0.12 2.98
C ALA A 48 7.77 -0.23 2.48
N SER A 49 7.34 0.34 1.36
CA SER A 49 6.07 0.04 0.72
C SER A 49 5.96 -1.44 0.39
N GLN A 50 7.01 -2.07 -0.14
CA GLN A 50 7.02 -3.52 -0.35
C GLN A 50 6.78 -4.30 0.94
N GLU A 51 7.39 -3.90 2.05
CA GLU A 51 7.19 -4.56 3.35
C GLU A 51 5.78 -4.32 3.92
N MET A 52 5.23 -3.12 3.72
CA MET A 52 3.85 -2.80 4.11
C MET A 52 2.85 -3.65 3.30
N MET A 53 3.04 -3.77 1.99
CA MET A 53 2.20 -4.59 1.11
C MET A 53 2.34 -6.09 1.40
N ASP A 54 3.56 -6.58 1.69
CA ASP A 54 3.79 -7.96 2.13
C ASP A 54 2.92 -8.29 3.37
N VAL A 55 2.83 -7.36 4.33
CA VAL A 55 1.98 -7.52 5.54
C VAL A 55 0.50 -7.41 5.18
N TYR A 56 0.11 -6.44 4.37
CA TYR A 56 -1.29 -6.26 3.94
C TYR A 56 -1.85 -7.51 3.25
N PHE A 57 -1.12 -8.06 2.28
CA PHE A 57 -1.50 -9.30 1.58
C PHE A 57 -1.62 -10.49 2.53
N ALA A 58 -0.65 -10.66 3.44
CA ALA A 58 -0.72 -11.72 4.44
C ALA A 58 -1.89 -11.55 5.41
N THR A 59 -2.31 -10.31 5.68
CA THR A 59 -3.48 -10.00 6.51
C THR A 59 -4.77 -10.34 5.77
N ILE A 60 -4.91 -9.97 4.50
CA ILE A 60 -6.06 -10.33 3.66
C ILE A 60 -6.29 -11.84 3.65
N GLU A 61 -5.23 -12.63 3.43
CA GLU A 61 -5.33 -14.09 3.40
C GLU A 61 -5.90 -14.64 4.72
N LYS A 62 -5.34 -14.22 5.86
CA LYS A 62 -5.79 -14.68 7.17
C LYS A 62 -7.20 -14.20 7.49
N ALA A 63 -7.52 -12.96 7.17
CA ALA A 63 -8.82 -12.38 7.42
C ALA A 63 -9.91 -13.12 6.63
N ALA A 64 -9.64 -13.45 5.36
CA ALA A 64 -10.56 -14.18 4.49
C ALA A 64 -10.76 -15.64 4.92
N ASP A 65 -9.76 -16.24 5.57
CA ASP A 65 -9.80 -17.55 6.23
C ASP A 65 -10.51 -17.52 7.60
N GLY A 66 -10.95 -16.34 8.06
CA GLY A 66 -11.75 -16.17 9.27
C GLY A 66 -10.97 -15.80 10.54
N ASP A 67 -9.73 -15.35 10.43
CA ASP A 67 -8.99 -14.79 11.58
C ASP A 67 -9.53 -13.40 11.94
N GLU A 68 -10.22 -13.31 13.08
CA GLU A 68 -10.84 -12.08 13.58
C GLU A 68 -9.81 -10.98 13.91
N ASN A 69 -8.60 -11.35 14.36
CA ASN A 69 -7.56 -10.34 14.59
C ASN A 69 -7.07 -9.80 13.25
N ALA A 70 -6.94 -10.64 12.23
CA ALA A 70 -6.54 -10.21 10.89
C ALA A 70 -7.62 -9.31 10.24
N LYS A 71 -8.91 -9.54 10.50
CA LYS A 71 -9.98 -8.63 10.05
C LYS A 71 -9.86 -7.24 10.68
N THR A 72 -9.56 -7.17 11.99
CA THR A 72 -9.32 -5.88 12.65
C THR A 72 -8.04 -5.21 12.13
N ASP A 73 -6.98 -5.99 11.93
CA ASP A 73 -5.72 -5.48 11.38
C ASP A 73 -5.89 -5.02 9.92
N PHE A 74 -6.78 -5.63 9.13
CA PHE A 74 -7.03 -5.26 7.73
C PHE A 74 -7.45 -3.80 7.61
N GLU A 75 -8.54 -3.41 8.30
CA GLU A 75 -9.02 -2.02 8.33
C GLU A 75 -7.94 -1.05 8.83
N GLY A 76 -7.20 -1.45 9.87
CA GLY A 76 -6.15 -0.62 10.45
C GLY A 76 -4.89 -0.50 9.60
N ILE A 77 -4.61 -1.44 8.70
CA ILE A 77 -3.50 -1.36 7.74
C ILE A 77 -3.87 -0.38 6.62
N GLU A 78 -5.12 -0.36 6.14
CA GLU A 78 -5.55 0.58 5.11
C GLU A 78 -5.45 2.03 5.59
N GLU A 79 -5.95 2.31 6.80
CA GLU A 79 -5.77 3.63 7.44
C GLU A 79 -4.28 3.98 7.60
N PHE A 80 -3.47 2.99 7.97
CA PHE A 80 -2.04 3.19 8.15
C PHE A 80 -1.32 3.48 6.83
N LEU A 81 -1.70 2.83 5.73
CA LEU A 81 -1.14 3.08 4.40
C LEU A 81 -1.47 4.50 3.91
N GLY A 82 -2.71 4.97 4.14
CA GLY A 82 -3.18 6.29 3.71
C GLY A 82 -2.37 7.48 4.27
N GLN A 83 -1.64 7.30 5.37
CA GLN A 83 -0.76 8.37 5.88
C GLN A 83 0.42 8.68 4.93
N PHE A 84 0.71 7.80 3.98
CA PHE A 84 1.84 7.90 3.06
C PHE A 84 1.44 8.39 1.67
N ASP A 85 0.15 8.69 1.42
CA ASP A 85 -0.36 9.07 0.09
C ASP A 85 0.40 10.26 -0.51
N GLU A 86 0.63 11.33 0.27
CA GLU A 86 1.39 12.50 -0.21
C GLU A 86 2.84 12.15 -0.60
N GLN A 87 3.47 11.20 0.12
CA GLN A 87 4.81 10.73 -0.21
C GLN A 87 4.80 9.78 -1.40
N HIS A 88 3.76 8.96 -1.53
CA HIS A 88 3.54 8.09 -2.68
C HIS A 88 3.44 8.94 -3.95
N GLU A 89 2.55 9.93 -3.98
CA GLU A 89 2.37 10.83 -5.13
C GLU A 89 3.69 11.52 -5.50
N LYS A 90 4.36 12.11 -4.50
CA LYS A 90 5.65 12.78 -4.71
C LYS A 90 6.69 11.84 -5.31
N PHE A 91 6.84 10.63 -4.78
CA PHE A 91 7.86 9.70 -5.27
C PHE A 91 7.47 9.06 -6.60
N ALA A 92 6.19 8.85 -6.88
CA ALA A 92 5.71 8.43 -8.19
C ALA A 92 6.11 9.42 -9.29
N GLU A 93 6.04 10.73 -9.02
CA GLU A 93 6.55 11.76 -9.92
C GLU A 93 8.09 11.78 -10.03
N GLU A 94 8.81 11.58 -8.92
CA GLU A 94 10.28 11.64 -8.89
C GLU A 94 10.94 10.41 -9.55
N CYS A 95 10.32 9.24 -9.49
CA CYS A 95 10.87 7.97 -10.01
C CYS A 95 9.82 7.07 -10.68
N PRO A 96 9.17 7.55 -11.75
CA PRO A 96 8.03 6.88 -12.38
C PRO A 96 8.33 5.45 -12.85
N GLU A 97 9.52 5.21 -13.43
CA GLU A 97 9.90 3.87 -13.89
C GLU A 97 9.96 2.84 -12.75
N LYS A 98 10.36 3.26 -11.53
CA LYS A 98 10.43 2.36 -10.38
C LYS A 98 9.04 2.08 -9.79
N PHE A 99 8.15 3.07 -9.83
CA PHE A 99 6.76 2.92 -9.41
C PHE A 99 6.00 2.04 -10.38
N GLU A 100 6.16 2.20 -11.70
CA GLU A 100 5.54 1.32 -12.69
C GLU A 100 5.96 -0.15 -12.50
N GLU A 101 7.24 -0.41 -12.21
CA GLU A 101 7.70 -1.76 -11.88
C GLU A 101 7.18 -2.29 -10.53
N PHE A 102 6.89 -1.40 -9.59
CA PHE A 102 6.36 -1.75 -8.28
C PHE A 102 4.86 -2.06 -8.38
N GLU A 103 4.08 -1.18 -9.02
CA GLU A 103 2.65 -1.34 -9.28
C GLU A 103 2.35 -2.62 -10.04
N LYS A 104 3.06 -2.93 -11.12
CA LYS A 104 2.91 -4.21 -11.85
C LYS A 104 3.12 -5.45 -10.98
N LYS A 105 3.97 -5.36 -9.95
CA LYS A 105 4.16 -6.47 -9.00
C LYS A 105 3.01 -6.57 -8.01
N LEU A 106 2.44 -5.44 -7.61
CA LEU A 106 1.30 -5.38 -6.71
C LEU A 106 0.01 -5.80 -7.41
N GLU A 107 -0.21 -5.36 -8.64
CA GLU A 107 -1.39 -5.63 -9.47
C GLU A 107 -1.68 -7.14 -9.53
N SER A 108 -0.69 -7.94 -9.95
CA SER A 108 -0.85 -9.41 -9.99
C SER A 108 -1.20 -10.04 -8.64
N LYS A 109 -0.74 -9.45 -7.53
CA LYS A 109 -1.07 -9.93 -6.18
C LYS A 109 -2.44 -9.46 -5.71
N MET A 110 -2.83 -8.25 -6.07
CA MET A 110 -4.15 -7.70 -5.80
C MET A 110 -5.23 -8.45 -6.57
N GLU A 111 -5.04 -8.72 -7.86
CA GLU A 111 -5.95 -9.53 -8.67
C GLU A 111 -6.20 -10.91 -8.04
N GLU A 112 -5.12 -11.59 -7.59
CA GLU A 112 -5.22 -12.90 -6.92
C GLU A 112 -6.05 -12.82 -5.61
N LEU A 113 -5.92 -11.71 -4.89
CA LEU A 113 -6.57 -11.50 -3.60
C LEU A 113 -7.92 -10.80 -3.71
N MET A 114 -8.29 -10.29 -4.89
CA MET A 114 -9.50 -9.50 -5.11
C MET A 114 -10.77 -10.22 -4.64
N PRO A 115 -10.99 -11.52 -4.95
CA PRO A 115 -12.17 -12.23 -4.44
C PRO A 115 -12.21 -12.32 -2.91
N LYS A 116 -11.03 -12.37 -2.26
CA LYS A 116 -10.93 -12.38 -0.80
C LYS A 116 -11.23 -11.01 -0.22
N ILE A 117 -10.74 -9.94 -0.85
CA ILE A 117 -11.02 -8.56 -0.46
C ILE A 117 -12.52 -8.26 -0.58
N MET A 118 -13.15 -8.61 -1.70
CA MET A 118 -14.60 -8.46 -1.89
C MET A 118 -15.40 -9.19 -0.80
N LYS A 119 -15.01 -10.43 -0.49
CA LYS A 119 -15.62 -11.19 0.62
C LYS A 119 -15.45 -10.49 1.97
N LEU A 120 -14.30 -9.87 2.23
CA LEU A 120 -14.07 -9.12 3.48
C LEU A 120 -14.99 -7.91 3.61
N TYR A 121 -15.27 -7.21 2.51
CA TYR A 121 -16.25 -6.11 2.47
C TYR A 121 -17.71 -6.58 2.38
N GLY A 122 -17.98 -7.89 2.37
CA GLY A 122 -19.34 -8.43 2.21
C GLY A 122 -19.92 -8.21 0.82
N LEU A 123 -19.07 -8.03 -0.19
CA LEU A 123 -19.44 -7.81 -1.59
C LEU A 123 -19.40 -9.11 -2.42
N ASP A 124 -19.14 -10.27 -1.81
CA ASP A 124 -19.02 -11.56 -2.50
C ASP A 124 -20.29 -11.99 -3.25
N GLY A 125 -21.46 -11.44 -2.88
CA GLY A 125 -22.72 -11.66 -3.57
C GLY A 125 -23.13 -10.59 -4.58
N LEU A 126 -22.41 -9.46 -4.66
CA LEU A 126 -22.70 -8.36 -5.61
C LEU A 126 -22.19 -8.65 -7.02
N PHE A 127 -21.17 -9.50 -7.14
CA PHE A 127 -20.49 -9.80 -8.40
C PHE A 127 -20.83 -11.19 -8.98
N ASP A 128 -21.81 -11.90 -8.42
CA ASP A 128 -22.29 -13.19 -8.95
C ASP A 128 -23.05 -12.94 -10.28
N GLY A 129 -22.30 -12.59 -11.33
CA GLY A 129 -22.79 -12.13 -12.63
C GLY A 129 -21.96 -11.05 -13.35
N MET A 130 -20.91 -10.48 -12.74
CA MET A 130 -20.02 -9.51 -13.40
C MET A 130 -18.80 -10.24 -13.96
N ASP A 131 -18.75 -10.37 -15.28
CA ASP A 131 -17.71 -11.05 -16.08
C ASP A 131 -16.28 -10.49 -15.81
N ASP A 132 -15.27 -11.32 -16.09
CA ASP A 132 -13.82 -11.14 -15.92
C ASP A 132 -13.17 -9.90 -16.64
N ASP A 133 -13.97 -9.00 -17.20
CA ASP A 133 -13.53 -7.83 -18.00
C ASP A 133 -13.63 -6.49 -17.22
N MET A 134 -13.58 -6.51 -15.87
CA MET A 134 -13.44 -5.27 -15.11
C MET A 134 -12.02 -4.71 -15.21
N ASP A 135 -11.89 -3.68 -16.04
CA ASP A 135 -10.72 -2.81 -16.13
C ASP A 135 -10.67 -1.90 -14.90
N TRP A 136 -9.79 -2.20 -13.95
CA TRP A 136 -9.67 -1.53 -12.65
C TRP A 136 -9.05 -0.12 -12.72
N ASP A 137 -8.67 0.33 -13.92
CA ASP A 137 -8.32 1.74 -14.20
C ASP A 137 -9.55 2.67 -14.20
N GLN A 138 -10.75 2.11 -14.07
CA GLN A 138 -11.97 2.89 -13.92
C GLN A 138 -12.17 3.23 -12.44
N ASP A 139 -11.95 4.50 -12.06
CA ASP A 139 -12.42 5.11 -10.81
C ASP A 139 -13.91 4.74 -10.62
N TYR A 140 -14.16 3.68 -9.84
CA TYR A 140 -15.50 3.30 -9.44
C TYR A 140 -15.91 4.29 -8.36
N ASP A 141 -16.71 5.28 -8.74
CA ASP A 141 -17.33 6.25 -7.84
C ASP A 141 -18.35 5.50 -6.97
N LEU A 142 -17.86 4.87 -5.90
CA LEU A 142 -18.59 3.96 -5.02
C LEU A 142 -19.75 4.68 -4.30
N GLU A 143 -19.75 6.02 -4.29
CA GLU A 143 -20.85 6.84 -3.75
C GLU A 143 -22.14 6.68 -4.58
N ASP A 144 -22.05 6.62 -5.91
CA ASP A 144 -23.23 6.50 -6.79
C ASP A 144 -23.89 5.12 -6.69
N SER A 145 -23.11 4.07 -6.40
CA SER A 145 -23.63 2.70 -6.30
C SER A 145 -24.36 2.42 -4.98
N ILE A 146 -24.05 3.16 -3.91
CA ILE A 146 -24.72 3.03 -2.61
C ILE A 146 -26.09 3.73 -2.61
N ASP A 147 -26.20 4.88 -3.29
CA ASP A 147 -27.47 5.61 -3.40
C ASP A 147 -28.51 4.82 -4.21
N GLU A 148 -28.09 4.09 -5.25
CA GLU A 148 -29.01 3.28 -6.07
C GLU A 148 -29.57 2.07 -5.30
N VAL A 149 -28.78 1.45 -4.42
CA VAL A 149 -29.24 0.35 -3.54
C VAL A 149 -30.13 0.86 -2.39
N ALA A 150 -29.91 2.09 -1.93
CA ALA A 150 -30.72 2.69 -0.87
C ALA A 150 -32.14 3.04 -1.32
N GLU A 151 -32.33 3.45 -2.59
CA GLU A 151 -33.66 3.73 -3.13
C GLU A 151 -34.52 2.46 -3.28
N GLU A 152 -33.93 1.32 -3.66
CA GLU A 152 -34.67 0.06 -3.88
C GLU A 152 -35.22 -0.57 -2.58
N ILE A 153 -34.67 -0.22 -1.40
CA ILE A 153 -35.17 -0.70 -0.10
C ILE A 153 -36.36 0.15 0.41
N THR A 154 -36.63 1.30 -0.22
CA THR A 154 -37.67 2.25 0.22
C THR A 154 -38.96 2.26 -0.60
N GLU A 155 -39.12 1.41 -1.62
CA GLU A 155 -40.41 1.18 -2.32
C GLU A 155 -41.17 -0.08 -1.86
#